data_AF-A0AAW8TB08-F1
#
_entry.id   AF-A0AAW8TB08-F1
#
_cell.length_a   1.000
_cell.length_b   1.000
_cell.length_c   1.000
_cell.angle_alpha   90.00
_cell.angle_beta   90.00
_cell.angle_gamma   90.00
#
_symmetry.space_group_name_H-M   'P 1'
#
loop_
_entity.id
_entity.type
_entity.pdbx_description
1 polymer ?
#
loop_
_entity_poly.entity_id
_entity_poly.type
_entity_poly.pdbx_seq_one_letter_code
_entity_poly.pdbx_strand_id
1 'polypeptide(L)'
;MGKTKQVLLSTDLIFIFLFTYGCSITLAAFFLASPQDLLVGMQHIVRSPSNLITDYVHIAGVGSAFLNSGLLTLSSLFLLRKHKHHFCSLTVSVIMMLSGFSFFGKNIVNSAPIILGCLIYLKIHHSGRQDLLVMGLLSTCLSPIVSTIYSAPNHSLLLNIVIALITGLLIGYTILPIFEFLKVHTKELNLYNMGFSAGFIGVLGNLMTRNVLAIKIVPHALSFEHHQPLLWFLIALFTFPLLIFLSFYRKNAAHSKHLLLDLKKIARFSLYGYLAIIFTLMLRVPLSGILVGAILTFAGFSMYNFKFRYFFFPALGVFLTALFLYQDAATTNNIVIILFASTLSPMTRKYGLLTGTLSGGIFSLITRNTQYLTAGINLYNCGFAGGITVLLMDFVRVQFYKNSKLKVYFQSLHLRIIHVEKQLATKWMEKVGMLFFKSKITRDDQS
;
A
#
# COMPACT_ATOMS: atom_id res chain seq x y z
N MET A 1 -28.23 -5.47 22.07
CA MET A 1 -27.20 -6.52 22.20
C MET A 1 -26.71 -7.13 20.87
N GLY A 2 -27.52 -7.22 19.80
CA GLY A 2 -27.11 -7.88 18.54
C GLY A 2 -26.00 -7.16 17.73
N LYS A 3 -26.12 -5.85 17.48
CA LYS A 3 -25.13 -5.10 16.66
C LYS A 3 -23.73 -5.05 17.28
N THR A 4 -23.61 -4.86 18.59
CA THR A 4 -22.32 -4.78 19.30
C THR A 4 -21.57 -6.12 19.26
N LYS A 5 -22.28 -7.25 19.44
CA LYS A 5 -21.72 -8.61 19.36
C LYS A 5 -21.27 -8.95 17.93
N GLN A 6 -21.97 -8.43 16.92
CA GLN A 6 -21.65 -8.61 15.50
C GLN A 6 -20.42 -7.82 15.04
N VAL A 7 -20.27 -6.58 15.52
CA VAL A 7 -19.10 -5.73 15.25
C VAL A 7 -17.84 -6.34 15.86
N LEU A 8 -17.95 -6.92 17.06
CA LEU A 8 -16.87 -7.69 17.68
C LEU A 8 -16.44 -8.89 16.83
N LEU A 9 -17.40 -9.68 16.32
CA LEU A 9 -17.10 -10.88 15.52
C LEU A 9 -16.31 -10.56 14.23
N SER A 10 -16.67 -9.47 13.55
CA SER A 10 -15.96 -8.99 12.35
C SER A 10 -14.54 -8.52 12.68
N THR A 11 -14.38 -7.83 13.82
CA THR A 11 -13.08 -7.41 14.35
C THR A 11 -12.16 -8.59 14.63
N ASP A 12 -12.67 -9.61 15.32
CA ASP A 12 -11.88 -10.78 15.70
C ASP A 12 -11.46 -11.60 14.48
N LEU A 13 -12.34 -11.78 13.48
CA LEU A 13 -12.00 -12.50 12.25
C LEU A 13 -10.89 -11.80 11.47
N ILE A 14 -10.97 -10.47 11.34
CA ILE A 14 -9.92 -9.69 10.67
C ILE A 14 -8.61 -9.78 11.44
N PHE A 15 -8.65 -9.69 12.77
CA PHE A 15 -7.47 -9.85 13.60
C PHE A 15 -6.84 -11.23 13.42
N ILE A 16 -7.64 -12.31 13.48
CA ILE A 16 -7.16 -13.68 13.28
C ILE A 16 -6.50 -13.81 11.91
N PHE A 17 -7.12 -13.31 10.85
CA PHE A 17 -6.53 -13.32 9.51
C PHE A 17 -5.16 -12.64 9.47
N LEU A 18 -5.03 -11.44 10.04
CA LEU A 18 -3.77 -10.70 10.06
C LEU A 18 -2.72 -11.37 10.97
N PHE A 19 -3.14 -11.93 12.10
CA PHE A 19 -2.27 -12.62 13.03
C PHE A 19 -1.73 -13.91 12.42
N THR A 20 -2.59 -14.73 11.81
CA THR A 20 -2.19 -15.94 11.07
C THR A 20 -1.24 -15.57 9.93
N TYR A 21 -1.50 -14.49 9.19
CA TYR A 21 -0.58 -13.97 8.20
C TYR A 21 0.80 -13.65 8.80
N GLY A 22 0.86 -12.83 9.85
CA GLY A 22 2.11 -12.45 10.51
C GLY A 22 2.88 -13.65 11.08
N CYS A 23 2.19 -14.63 11.67
CA CYS A 23 2.81 -15.88 12.12
C CYS A 23 3.31 -16.72 10.93
N SER A 24 2.53 -16.84 9.85
CA SER A 24 2.91 -17.66 8.70
C SER A 24 4.19 -17.18 8.01
N ILE A 25 4.34 -15.87 7.82
CA ILE A 25 5.55 -15.30 7.21
C ILE A 25 6.76 -15.41 8.16
N THR A 26 6.54 -15.25 9.46
CA THR A 26 7.59 -15.44 10.48
C THR A 26 8.06 -16.90 10.51
N LEU A 27 7.14 -17.86 10.50
CA LEU A 27 7.47 -19.29 10.47
C LEU A 27 8.14 -19.70 9.16
N ALA A 28 7.67 -19.18 8.03
CA ALA A 28 8.29 -19.41 6.73
C ALA A 28 9.77 -18.99 6.71
N ALA A 29 10.16 -17.95 7.43
CA ALA A 29 11.56 -17.55 7.55
C ALA A 29 12.46 -18.66 8.08
N PHE A 30 12.01 -19.40 9.11
CA PHE A 30 12.75 -20.51 9.73
C PHE A 30 12.81 -21.77 8.86
N PHE A 31 11.91 -21.90 7.87
CA PHE A 31 12.00 -22.96 6.86
C PHE A 31 12.95 -22.60 5.70
N LEU A 32 13.20 -21.30 5.48
CA LEU A 32 13.97 -20.80 4.35
C LEU A 32 15.44 -20.54 4.68
N ALA A 33 15.79 -20.39 5.95
CA ALA A 33 17.17 -20.11 6.38
C ALA A 33 17.43 -20.67 7.78
N SER A 34 18.70 -20.98 8.07
CA SER A 34 19.10 -21.43 9.40
C SER A 34 18.96 -20.31 10.44
N PRO A 35 18.79 -20.61 11.74
CA PRO A 35 18.73 -19.58 12.78
C PRO A 35 19.95 -18.64 12.81
N GLN A 36 21.12 -19.14 12.44
CA GLN A 36 22.36 -18.35 12.36
C GLN A 36 22.30 -17.36 11.20
N ASP A 37 21.90 -17.82 10.01
CA ASP A 37 21.75 -16.97 8.83
C ASP A 37 20.67 -15.89 9.02
N LEU A 38 19.57 -16.24 9.70
CA LEU A 38 18.53 -15.29 10.06
C LEU A 38 19.06 -14.19 10.99
N LEU A 39 19.87 -14.54 11.99
CA LEU A 39 20.44 -13.57 12.93
C LEU A 39 21.44 -12.65 12.23
N VAL A 40 22.34 -13.20 11.42
CA VAL A 40 23.31 -12.44 10.63
C VAL A 40 22.58 -11.53 9.62
N GLY A 41 21.60 -12.06 8.91
CA GLY A 41 20.79 -11.30 7.95
C GLY A 41 19.99 -10.17 8.61
N MET A 42 19.41 -10.38 9.79
CA MET A 42 18.75 -9.31 10.55
C MET A 42 19.73 -8.21 10.98
N GLN A 43 20.97 -8.55 11.34
CA GLN A 43 22.01 -7.55 11.61
C GLN A 43 22.35 -6.74 10.35
N HIS A 44 22.46 -7.38 9.18
CA HIS A 44 22.67 -6.68 7.92
C HIS A 44 21.52 -5.73 7.57
N ILE A 45 20.27 -6.16 7.77
CA ILE A 45 19.08 -5.31 7.58
C ILE A 45 19.17 -4.07 8.46
N VAL A 46 19.44 -4.24 9.76
CA VAL A 46 19.50 -3.11 10.71
C VAL A 46 20.66 -2.17 10.40
N ARG A 47 21.82 -2.68 9.97
CA ARG A 47 22.97 -1.82 9.62
C ARG A 47 22.88 -1.18 8.24
N SER A 48 21.85 -1.50 7.46
CA SER A 48 21.65 -0.92 6.13
C SER A 48 20.94 0.45 6.23
N PRO A 49 21.32 1.45 5.40
CA PRO A 49 20.69 2.77 5.39
C PRO A 49 19.19 2.72 5.00
N SER A 50 18.72 1.61 4.43
CA SER A 50 17.29 1.31 4.23
C SER A 50 16.55 2.29 3.30
N ASN A 51 17.21 2.87 2.30
CA ASN A 51 16.55 3.78 1.34
C ASN A 51 15.44 3.07 0.52
N LEU A 52 14.55 3.81 -0.16
CA LEU A 52 13.39 3.30 -0.89
C LEU A 52 13.66 2.16 -1.88
N ILE A 53 14.90 1.98 -2.32
CA ILE A 53 15.29 0.92 -3.27
C ILE A 53 16.12 -0.20 -2.61
N THR A 54 16.40 -0.18 -1.31
CA THR A 54 17.14 -1.28 -0.66
C THR A 54 16.26 -2.50 -0.51
N ASP A 55 16.45 -3.47 -1.40
CA ASP A 55 15.78 -4.77 -1.31
C ASP A 55 16.42 -5.64 -0.23
N TYR A 56 15.71 -5.95 0.84
CA TYR A 56 16.23 -6.81 1.90
C TYR A 56 16.39 -8.26 1.48
N VAL A 57 15.67 -8.70 0.44
CA VAL A 57 15.88 -10.03 -0.15
C VAL A 57 17.28 -10.09 -0.78
N HIS A 58 17.73 -9.00 -1.41
CA HIS A 58 19.10 -8.90 -1.93
C HIS A 58 20.12 -8.77 -0.77
N ILE A 59 19.84 -7.98 0.26
CA ILE A 59 20.82 -7.68 1.33
C ILE A 59 21.03 -8.87 2.28
N ALA A 60 19.96 -9.60 2.62
CA ALA A 60 19.96 -10.55 3.72
C ALA A 60 19.28 -11.89 3.41
N GLY A 61 18.89 -12.11 2.14
CA GLY A 61 18.18 -13.30 1.69
C GLY A 61 16.69 -13.31 2.03
N VAL A 62 15.97 -14.28 1.46
CA VAL A 62 14.51 -14.41 1.60
C VAL A 62 14.11 -14.63 3.04
N GLY A 63 14.79 -15.54 3.76
CA GLY A 63 14.46 -15.87 5.15
C GLY A 63 14.50 -14.65 6.07
N SER A 64 15.58 -13.86 6.04
CA SER A 64 15.72 -12.67 6.88
C SER A 64 14.73 -11.57 6.52
N ALA A 65 14.45 -11.38 5.22
CA ALA A 65 13.42 -10.43 4.78
C ALA A 65 12.02 -10.83 5.27
N PHE A 66 11.69 -12.13 5.25
CA PHE A 66 10.44 -12.68 5.76
C PHE A 66 10.35 -12.52 7.28
N LEU A 67 11.44 -12.79 8.00
CA LEU A 67 11.50 -12.61 9.45
C LEU A 67 11.28 -11.14 9.83
N ASN A 68 11.97 -10.21 9.17
CA ASN A 68 11.76 -8.77 9.38
C ASN A 68 10.30 -8.36 9.12
N SER A 69 9.71 -8.80 8.00
CA SER A 69 8.33 -8.49 7.67
C SER A 69 7.33 -9.06 8.67
N GLY A 70 7.52 -10.31 9.09
CA GLY A 70 6.70 -10.97 10.10
C GLY A 70 6.75 -10.30 11.46
N LEU A 71 7.94 -10.00 11.96
CA LEU A 71 8.11 -9.33 13.25
C LEU A 71 7.55 -7.90 13.25
N LEU A 72 7.73 -7.14 12.17
CA LEU A 72 7.13 -5.80 12.05
C LEU A 72 5.60 -5.87 12.00
N THR A 73 5.05 -6.89 11.34
CA THR A 73 3.61 -7.15 11.28
C THR A 73 3.06 -7.50 12.66
N LEU A 74 3.67 -8.47 13.35
CA LEU A 74 3.23 -8.93 14.66
C LEU A 74 3.37 -7.84 15.73
N SER A 75 4.45 -7.07 15.73
CA SER A 75 4.61 -5.93 16.64
C SER A 75 3.57 -4.84 16.40
N SER A 76 3.24 -4.56 15.14
CA SER A 76 2.17 -3.62 14.78
C SER A 76 0.79 -4.11 15.26
N LEU A 77 0.48 -5.40 15.08
CA LEU A 77 -0.76 -6.01 15.58
C LEU A 77 -0.83 -6.00 17.11
N PHE A 78 0.28 -6.29 17.79
CA PHE A 78 0.38 -6.20 19.23
C PHE A 78 0.10 -4.77 19.73
N LEU A 79 0.69 -3.76 19.10
CA LEU A 79 0.45 -2.36 19.44
C LEU A 79 -1.03 -1.98 19.26
N LEU A 80 -1.65 -2.35 18.13
CA LEU A 80 -3.07 -2.11 17.89
C LEU A 80 -3.96 -2.81 18.93
N ARG A 81 -3.67 -4.08 19.25
CA ARG A 81 -4.44 -4.84 20.25
C ARG A 81 -4.26 -4.27 21.67
N LYS A 82 -3.04 -3.88 22.04
CA LYS A 82 -2.74 -3.24 23.33
C LYS A 82 -3.56 -1.97 23.54
N HIS A 83 -3.76 -1.19 22.48
CA HIS A 83 -4.58 0.02 22.49
C HIS A 83 -6.07 -0.22 22.16
N LYS A 84 -6.53 -1.48 22.22
CA LYS A 84 -7.93 -1.90 22.00
C LYS A 84 -8.50 -1.45 20.65
N HIS A 85 -7.66 -1.37 19.62
CA HIS A 85 -8.04 -0.93 18.27
C HIS A 85 -9.11 -1.82 17.64
N HIS A 86 -10.12 -1.22 17.02
CA HIS A 86 -11.14 -1.92 16.26
C HIS A 86 -10.65 -2.28 14.84
N PHE A 87 -10.41 -3.57 14.60
CA PHE A 87 -9.96 -4.07 13.29
C PHE A 87 -11.06 -3.96 12.24
N CYS A 88 -10.75 -3.24 11.16
CA CYS A 88 -11.63 -3.09 10.01
C CYS A 88 -10.85 -3.29 8.70
N SER A 89 -11.54 -3.16 7.56
CA SER A 89 -10.92 -3.37 6.25
C SER A 89 -9.78 -2.38 5.97
N LEU A 90 -9.84 -1.16 6.51
CA LEU A 90 -8.73 -0.20 6.42
C LEU A 90 -7.50 -0.70 7.20
N THR A 91 -7.69 -1.29 8.38
CA THR A 91 -6.60 -1.88 9.17
C THR A 91 -5.88 -2.97 8.39
N VAL A 92 -6.60 -3.80 7.62
CA VAL A 92 -5.98 -4.81 6.76
C VAL A 92 -5.09 -4.16 5.71
N SER A 93 -5.59 -3.12 5.02
CA SER A 93 -4.82 -2.42 3.99
C SER A 93 -3.54 -1.81 4.57
N VAL A 94 -3.62 -1.24 5.77
CA VAL A 94 -2.47 -0.64 6.46
C VAL A 94 -1.46 -1.69 6.90
N ILE A 95 -1.90 -2.80 7.49
CA ILE A 95 -0.99 -3.87 7.93
C ILE A 95 -0.35 -4.58 6.75
N MET A 96 -1.09 -4.87 5.67
CA MET A 96 -0.55 -5.46 4.45
C MET A 96 0.45 -4.52 3.76
N MET A 97 0.15 -3.22 3.72
CA MET A 97 1.10 -2.24 3.22
C MET A 97 2.35 -2.19 4.10
N LEU A 98 2.20 -2.07 5.42
CA LEU A 98 3.32 -2.05 6.36
C LEU A 98 4.22 -3.28 6.18
N SER A 99 3.62 -4.48 6.15
CA SER A 99 4.32 -5.75 5.89
C SER A 99 5.03 -5.77 4.53
N GLY A 100 4.38 -5.27 3.47
CA GLY A 100 4.97 -5.19 2.14
C GLY A 100 6.19 -4.28 2.09
N PHE A 101 6.11 -3.11 2.72
CA PHE A 101 7.25 -2.20 2.85
C PHE A 101 8.30 -2.67 3.88
N SER A 102 8.06 -3.74 4.63
CA SER A 102 9.10 -4.36 5.44
C SER A 102 10.08 -5.22 4.62
N PHE A 103 9.77 -5.51 3.36
CA PHE A 103 10.73 -6.16 2.45
C PHE A 103 11.80 -5.19 1.94
N PHE A 104 11.58 -3.88 2.10
CA PHE A 104 12.52 -2.85 1.68
C PHE A 104 12.35 -1.58 2.52
N GLY A 105 13.42 -1.20 3.20
CA GLY A 105 13.50 0.13 3.81
C GLY A 105 12.89 0.29 5.21
N LYS A 106 12.15 -0.70 5.75
CA LYS A 106 11.61 -0.66 7.12
C LYS A 106 12.01 -1.86 7.97
N ASN A 107 12.50 -1.61 9.17
CA ASN A 107 12.74 -2.62 10.19
C ASN A 107 12.27 -2.10 11.56
N ILE A 108 12.29 -2.96 12.58
CA ILE A 108 11.81 -2.58 13.93
C ILE A 108 12.62 -1.41 14.50
N VAL A 109 13.94 -1.43 14.32
CA VAL A 109 14.86 -0.45 14.92
C VAL A 109 14.63 0.93 14.33
N ASN A 110 14.55 1.06 13.01
CA ASN A 110 14.36 2.35 12.36
C ASN A 110 12.90 2.86 12.44
N SER A 111 11.92 1.97 12.67
CA SER A 111 10.50 2.34 12.80
C SER A 111 10.11 2.73 14.24
N ALA A 112 10.75 2.15 15.26
CA ALA A 112 10.36 2.34 16.66
C ALA A 112 10.38 3.81 17.13
N PRO A 113 11.41 4.64 16.84
CA PRO A 113 11.43 6.05 17.23
C PRO A 113 10.23 6.84 16.67
N ILE A 114 9.85 6.58 15.41
CA ILE A 114 8.74 7.25 14.76
C ILE A 114 7.41 6.84 15.40
N ILE A 115 7.20 5.54 15.63
CA ILE A 115 6.00 5.04 16.31
C ILE A 115 5.90 5.65 17.72
N LEU A 116 7.02 5.71 18.45
CA LEU A 116 7.05 6.30 19.79
C LEU A 116 6.67 7.79 19.76
N GLY A 117 7.17 8.54 18.78
CA GLY A 117 6.76 9.94 18.56
C GLY A 117 5.26 10.09 18.31
N CYS A 118 4.68 9.22 17.48
CA CYS A 118 3.23 9.19 17.24
C CYS A 118 2.45 8.87 18.52
N LEU A 119 2.91 7.90 19.33
CA LEU A 119 2.26 7.54 20.59
C LEU A 119 2.29 8.69 21.61
N ILE A 120 3.40 9.44 21.68
CA ILE A 120 3.52 10.63 22.51
C ILE A 120 2.50 11.69 22.07
N TYR A 121 2.43 11.99 20.77
CA TYR A 121 1.46 12.94 20.23
C TYR A 121 0.02 12.54 20.57
N LEU A 122 -0.35 11.28 20.35
CA LEU A 122 -1.69 10.76 20.65
C LEU A 122 -2.02 10.81 22.15
N LYS A 123 -1.05 10.53 23.01
CA LYS A 123 -1.23 10.62 24.46
C LYS A 123 -1.48 12.05 24.94
N ILE A 124 -0.84 13.03 24.31
CA ILE A 124 -0.95 14.45 24.71
C ILE A 124 -2.22 15.09 24.14
N HIS A 125 -2.49 14.93 22.84
CA HIS A 125 -3.52 15.72 22.14
C HIS A 125 -4.82 14.97 21.86
N HIS A 126 -4.78 13.64 21.74
CA HIS A 126 -5.91 12.87 21.22
C HIS A 126 -6.07 11.52 21.91
N SER A 127 -6.37 11.55 23.21
CA SER A 127 -6.69 10.35 23.98
C SER A 127 -7.91 9.63 23.38
N GLY A 128 -7.67 8.45 22.78
CA GLY A 128 -8.73 7.56 22.29
C GLY A 128 -8.99 7.55 20.77
N ARG A 129 -8.27 8.34 19.94
CA ARG A 129 -8.44 8.31 18.48
C ARG A 129 -7.74 7.12 17.81
N GLN A 130 -8.47 6.02 17.70
CA GLN A 130 -8.00 4.75 17.11
C GLN A 130 -7.66 4.85 15.61
N ASP A 131 -8.33 5.74 14.88
CA ASP A 131 -8.06 6.03 13.47
C ASP A 131 -6.65 6.62 13.27
N LEU A 132 -6.25 7.53 14.14
CA LEU A 132 -4.92 8.14 14.09
C LEU A 132 -3.81 7.18 14.53
N LEU A 133 -4.10 6.21 15.39
CA LEU A 133 -3.13 5.15 15.75
C LEU A 133 -2.71 4.34 14.52
N VAL A 134 -3.68 3.96 13.69
CA VAL A 134 -3.42 3.24 12.43
C VAL A 134 -2.63 4.12 11.46
N MET A 135 -2.94 5.41 11.37
CA MET A 135 -2.14 6.35 10.57
C MET A 135 -0.74 6.57 11.13
N GLY A 136 -0.57 6.48 12.45
CA GLY A 136 0.72 6.50 13.13
C GLY A 136 1.62 5.33 12.72
N LEU A 137 1.06 4.14 12.45
CA LEU A 137 1.85 3.03 11.89
C LEU A 137 2.30 3.31 10.46
N LEU A 138 1.51 4.06 9.69
CA LEU A 138 1.87 4.43 8.31
C LEU A 138 3.02 5.45 8.24
N SER A 139 3.29 6.21 9.32
CA SER A 139 4.38 7.19 9.35
C SER A 139 5.77 6.57 9.27
N THR A 140 5.88 5.27 9.57
CA THR A 140 7.11 4.47 9.42
C THR A 140 7.66 4.47 7.98
N CYS A 141 6.93 5.01 7.01
CA CYS A 141 7.46 5.31 5.67
C CYS A 141 8.67 6.25 5.65
N LEU A 142 8.91 6.99 6.73
CA LEU A 142 10.10 7.84 6.92
C LEU A 142 11.20 7.18 7.76
N SER A 143 11.05 5.91 8.12
CA SER A 143 12.08 5.15 8.84
C SER A 143 13.45 5.13 8.16
N PRO A 144 13.60 5.29 6.82
CA PRO A 144 14.92 5.43 6.23
C PRO A 144 15.71 6.67 6.71
N ILE A 145 15.06 7.77 7.14
CA ILE A 145 15.77 8.90 7.78
C ILE A 145 16.51 8.41 9.02
N VAL A 146 15.86 7.57 9.83
CA VAL A 146 16.44 7.10 11.10
C VAL A 146 17.67 6.24 10.82
N SER A 147 17.57 5.30 9.88
CA SER A 147 18.69 4.41 9.50
C SER A 147 19.83 5.09 8.77
N THR A 148 19.54 6.06 7.91
CA THR A 148 20.59 6.87 7.27
C THR A 148 21.37 7.71 8.28
N ILE A 149 20.71 8.27 9.29
CA ILE A 149 21.37 9.03 10.37
C ILE A 149 22.21 8.11 11.25
N TYR A 150 21.66 7.01 11.79
CA TYR A 150 22.45 6.19 12.73
C TYR A 150 23.59 5.43 12.04
N SER A 151 23.49 5.19 10.73
CA SER A 151 24.52 4.51 9.92
C SER A 151 25.52 5.47 9.28
N ALA A 152 25.45 6.78 9.60
CA ALA A 152 26.33 7.78 9.00
C ALA A 152 27.79 7.62 9.46
N PRO A 153 28.79 7.67 8.55
CA PRO A 153 30.19 7.42 8.89
C PRO A 153 30.90 8.57 9.63
N ASN A 154 30.33 9.78 9.64
CA ASN A 154 31.05 11.02 9.99
C ASN A 154 31.12 11.36 11.49
N HIS A 155 30.41 10.65 12.36
CA HIS A 155 30.33 10.95 13.80
C HIS A 155 30.44 9.69 14.66
N SER A 156 30.64 9.87 15.98
CA SER A 156 30.62 8.75 16.92
C SER A 156 29.28 8.02 16.88
N LEU A 157 29.31 6.68 16.89
CA LEU A 157 28.11 5.83 16.76
C LEU A 157 27.02 6.20 17.78
N LEU A 158 27.42 6.50 19.02
CA LEU A 158 26.49 6.89 20.08
C LEU A 158 25.76 8.19 19.77
N LEU A 159 26.47 9.21 19.29
CA LEU A 159 25.87 10.48 18.92
C LEU A 159 24.87 10.31 17.77
N ASN A 160 25.24 9.51 16.76
CA ASN A 160 24.36 9.18 15.63
C ASN A 160 23.06 8.48 16.07
N ILE A 161 23.15 7.53 17.01
CA ILE A 161 21.96 6.86 17.57
C ILE A 161 21.06 7.86 18.30
N VAL A 162 21.64 8.76 19.11
CA VAL A 162 20.87 9.77 19.85
C VAL A 162 20.18 10.75 18.89
N ILE A 163 20.89 11.24 17.86
CA ILE A 163 20.32 12.13 16.84
C ILE A 163 19.19 11.38 16.10
N ALA A 164 19.42 10.14 15.66
CA ALA A 164 18.41 9.36 14.96
C ALA A 164 17.15 9.13 15.81
N LEU A 165 17.30 8.87 17.11
CA LEU A 165 16.18 8.73 18.05
C LEU A 165 15.39 10.04 18.16
N ILE A 166 16.06 11.17 18.37
CA ILE A 166 15.42 12.49 18.49
C ILE A 166 14.70 12.84 17.18
N THR A 167 15.36 12.67 16.03
CA THR A 167 14.76 12.95 14.72
C THR A 167 13.54 12.07 14.47
N GLY A 168 13.62 10.76 14.77
CA GLY A 168 12.49 9.84 14.62
C GLY A 168 11.31 10.24 15.50
N LEU A 169 11.56 10.59 16.77
CA LEU A 169 10.52 11.08 17.70
C LEU A 169 9.85 12.36 17.17
N LEU A 170 10.63 13.33 16.68
CA LEU A 170 10.11 14.58 16.11
C LEU A 170 9.25 14.34 14.86
N ILE A 171 9.70 13.46 13.96
CA ILE A 171 8.93 13.06 12.77
C ILE A 171 7.61 12.43 13.21
N GLY A 172 7.65 11.46 14.12
CA GLY A 172 6.47 10.78 14.64
C GLY A 172 5.47 11.73 15.30
N TYR A 173 5.97 12.70 16.07
CA TYR A 173 5.14 13.68 16.77
C TYR A 173 4.44 14.66 15.81
N THR A 174 5.13 15.08 14.73
CA THR A 174 4.65 16.13 13.82
C THR A 174 3.84 15.62 12.62
N ILE A 175 4.04 14.36 12.22
CA ILE A 175 3.45 13.84 10.98
C ILE A 175 1.92 13.69 11.05
N LEU A 176 1.35 13.36 12.22
CA LEU A 176 -0.10 13.18 12.39
C LEU A 176 -0.91 14.48 12.15
N PRO A 177 -0.55 15.64 12.74
CA PRO A 177 -1.26 16.89 12.43
C PRO A 177 -1.07 17.33 10.97
N ILE A 178 0.12 17.12 10.39
CA ILE A 178 0.38 17.38 8.96
C ILE A 178 -0.51 16.49 8.09
N PHE A 179 -0.71 15.23 8.48
CA PHE A 179 -1.63 14.32 7.82
C PHE A 179 -3.07 14.81 7.84
N GLU A 180 -3.59 15.21 8.99
CA GLU A 180 -4.96 15.71 9.08
C GLU A 180 -5.17 16.95 8.21
N PHE A 181 -4.21 17.89 8.24
CA PHE A 181 -4.25 19.09 7.40
C PHE A 181 -4.28 18.75 5.90
N LEU A 182 -3.32 17.96 5.42
CA LEU A 182 -3.17 17.70 3.98
C LEU A 182 -4.24 16.76 3.42
N LYS A 183 -4.76 15.84 4.24
CA LYS A 183 -5.88 14.96 3.88
C LYS A 183 -7.12 15.77 3.50
N VAL A 184 -7.41 16.86 4.23
CA VAL A 184 -8.54 17.75 3.93
C VAL A 184 -8.31 18.51 2.62
N HIS A 185 -7.09 19.01 2.38
CA HIS A 185 -6.76 19.78 1.18
C HIS A 185 -6.80 18.94 -0.11
N THR A 186 -6.50 17.65 -0.02
CA THR A 186 -6.65 16.70 -1.13
C THR A 186 -8.09 16.18 -1.29
N LYS A 187 -9.03 16.59 -0.43
CA LYS A 187 -10.44 16.16 -0.42
C LYS A 187 -10.59 14.63 -0.39
N GLU A 188 -9.64 13.94 0.26
CA GLU A 188 -9.53 12.48 0.29
C GLU A 188 -9.45 11.81 -1.10
N LEU A 189 -9.06 12.55 -2.15
CA LEU A 189 -8.96 12.03 -3.51
C LEU A 189 -7.69 11.23 -3.77
N ASN A 190 -6.73 11.32 -2.85
CA ASN A 190 -5.53 10.50 -2.77
C ASN A 190 -5.75 9.44 -1.69
N LEU A 191 -5.81 8.14 -2.01
CA LEU A 191 -5.99 7.10 -0.97
C LEU A 191 -4.76 7.04 -0.05
N TYR A 192 -3.57 7.31 -0.57
CA TYR A 192 -2.31 7.24 0.16
C TYR A 192 -1.91 8.61 0.72
N ASN A 193 -2.84 9.27 1.41
CA ASN A 193 -2.64 10.60 2.01
C ASN A 193 -1.44 10.65 2.96
N MET A 194 -1.15 9.56 3.68
CA MET A 194 0.02 9.54 4.55
C MET A 194 1.33 9.70 3.77
N GLY A 195 1.42 9.13 2.57
CA GLY A 195 2.58 9.33 1.71
C GLY A 195 2.73 10.78 1.23
N PHE A 196 1.62 11.49 1.06
CA PHE A 196 1.63 12.92 0.75
C PHE A 196 2.22 13.75 1.88
N SER A 197 1.77 13.51 3.10
CA SER A 197 2.32 14.14 4.30
C SER A 197 3.78 13.81 4.53
N ALA A 198 4.13 12.53 4.39
CA ALA A 198 5.50 12.07 4.53
C ALA A 198 6.42 12.68 3.48
N GLY A 199 5.91 12.92 2.26
CA GLY A 199 6.70 13.56 1.21
C GLY A 199 7.15 14.98 1.55
N PHE A 200 6.32 15.80 2.19
CA PHE A 200 6.75 17.13 2.66
C PHE A 200 7.85 17.05 3.70
N ILE A 201 7.71 16.16 4.69
CA ILE A 201 8.76 15.92 5.69
C ILE A 201 10.03 15.37 5.01
N GLY A 202 9.88 14.46 4.03
CA GLY A 202 10.99 13.89 3.28
C GLY A 202 11.75 14.92 2.45
N VAL A 203 11.07 15.88 1.82
CA VAL A 203 11.70 17.00 1.11
C VAL A 203 12.45 17.89 2.09
N LEU A 204 11.83 18.28 3.21
CA LEU A 204 12.48 19.10 4.24
C LEU A 204 13.71 18.39 4.82
N GLY A 205 13.55 17.10 5.14
CA GLY A 205 14.63 16.25 5.65
C GLY A 205 15.78 16.17 4.67
N ASN A 206 15.51 15.92 3.38
CA ASN A 206 16.54 15.92 2.34
C ASN A 206 17.25 17.27 2.24
N LEU A 207 16.53 18.39 2.19
CA LEU A 207 17.12 19.73 2.10
C LEU A 207 18.03 20.06 3.29
N MET A 208 17.62 19.71 4.51
CA MET A 208 18.41 19.93 5.73
C MET A 208 19.66 19.04 5.80
N THR A 209 19.56 17.82 5.28
CA THR A 209 20.61 16.80 5.45
C THR A 209 21.57 16.69 4.27
N ARG A 210 21.22 17.22 3.09
CA ARG A 210 22.00 17.06 1.85
C ARG A 210 23.47 17.45 1.97
N ASN A 211 23.76 18.54 2.70
CA ASN A 211 25.13 19.04 2.87
C ASN A 211 25.87 18.40 4.07
N VAL A 212 25.15 17.70 4.96
CA VAL A 212 25.69 17.15 6.21
C VAL A 212 25.89 15.63 6.12
N LEU A 213 24.89 14.92 5.58
CA LEU A 213 24.83 13.46 5.54
C LEU A 213 25.23 12.86 4.19
N ALA A 214 25.53 13.69 3.19
CA ALA A 214 25.97 13.30 1.83
C ALA A 214 25.27 12.00 1.37
N ILE A 215 23.93 11.96 1.50
CA ILE A 215 23.14 10.76 1.28
C ILE A 215 23.30 10.36 -0.19
N LYS A 216 24.21 9.43 -0.44
CA LYS A 216 24.39 8.86 -1.78
C LYS A 216 23.13 8.05 -2.06
N ILE A 217 22.44 8.42 -3.13
CA ILE A 217 21.44 7.55 -3.74
C ILE A 217 22.25 6.37 -4.31
N VAL A 218 22.46 5.34 -3.49
CA VAL A 218 23.19 4.15 -3.92
C VAL A 218 22.37 3.49 -5.03
N PRO A 219 22.93 3.29 -6.24
CA PRO A 219 22.23 2.66 -7.34
C PRO A 219 21.83 1.22 -7.03
N HIS A 220 20.87 0.76 -7.82
CA HIS A 220 20.17 -0.50 -7.73
C HIS A 220 21.09 -1.73 -7.59
N ALA A 221 20.69 -2.62 -6.68
CA ALA A 221 20.93 -4.05 -6.86
C ALA A 221 19.61 -4.76 -6.58
N LEU A 222 18.79 -4.92 -7.63
CA LEU A 222 17.63 -5.79 -7.58
C LEU A 222 18.15 -7.24 -7.70
N SER A 223 17.97 -8.06 -6.67
CA SER A 223 18.21 -9.50 -6.79
C SER A 223 16.96 -10.13 -7.39
N PHE A 224 17.13 -10.82 -8.52
CA PHE A 224 16.09 -11.66 -9.12
C PHE A 224 16.32 -13.15 -8.88
N GLU A 225 17.40 -13.49 -8.18
CA GLU A 225 17.78 -14.88 -7.84
C GLU A 225 16.69 -15.57 -7.02
N HIS A 226 15.91 -14.79 -6.27
CA HIS A 226 14.90 -15.27 -5.35
C HIS A 226 13.48 -15.26 -5.93
N HIS A 227 13.32 -15.14 -7.25
CA HIS A 227 12.01 -15.08 -7.89
C HIS A 227 11.09 -16.25 -7.51
N GLN A 228 11.61 -17.49 -7.53
CA GLN A 228 10.81 -18.69 -7.28
C GLN A 228 10.27 -18.78 -5.84
N PRO A 229 11.09 -18.65 -4.77
CA PRO A 229 10.58 -18.59 -3.40
C PRO A 229 9.50 -17.52 -3.19
N LEU A 230 9.70 -16.33 -3.77
CA LEU A 230 8.74 -15.22 -3.65
C LEU A 230 7.42 -15.53 -4.38
N LEU A 231 7.49 -16.17 -5.55
CA LEU A 231 6.30 -16.59 -6.30
C LEU A 231 5.48 -17.62 -5.53
N TRP A 232 6.13 -18.67 -5.01
CA TRP A 232 5.47 -19.72 -4.24
C TRP A 232 4.81 -19.17 -2.98
N PHE A 233 5.49 -18.26 -2.28
CA PHE A 233 4.92 -17.54 -1.14
C PHE A 233 3.64 -16.79 -1.51
N LEU A 234 3.66 -16.00 -2.58
CA LEU A 234 2.49 -15.24 -3.02
C LEU A 234 1.34 -16.14 -3.48
N ILE A 235 1.63 -17.22 -4.21
CA ILE A 235 0.62 -18.21 -4.61
C ILE A 235 -0.01 -18.85 -3.37
N ALA A 236 0.78 -19.31 -2.40
CA ALA A 236 0.26 -19.89 -1.16
C ALA A 236 -0.61 -18.88 -0.38
N LEU A 237 -0.13 -17.64 -0.25
CA LEU A 237 -0.81 -16.56 0.45
C LEU A 237 -2.18 -16.21 -0.14
N PHE A 238 -2.33 -16.23 -1.47
CA PHE A 238 -3.61 -15.93 -2.12
C PHE A 238 -4.47 -17.17 -2.35
N THR A 239 -3.90 -18.38 -2.43
CA THR A 239 -4.68 -19.63 -2.55
C THR A 239 -5.44 -19.93 -1.27
N PHE A 240 -4.75 -19.91 -0.13
CA PHE A 240 -5.33 -20.40 1.13
C PHE A 240 -6.59 -19.63 1.56
N PRO A 241 -6.62 -18.28 1.56
CA PRO A 241 -7.83 -17.54 1.90
C PRO A 241 -8.95 -17.69 0.86
N LEU A 242 -8.59 -17.90 -0.42
CA LEU A 242 -9.56 -18.16 -1.49
C LEU A 242 -10.25 -19.52 -1.30
N LEU A 243 -9.51 -20.57 -0.93
CA LEU A 243 -10.06 -21.89 -0.64
C LEU A 243 -10.99 -21.87 0.57
N ILE A 244 -10.63 -21.14 1.63
CA ILE A 244 -11.49 -20.93 2.81
C ILE A 244 -12.82 -20.28 2.39
N PHE A 245 -12.75 -19.22 1.56
CA PHE A 245 -13.95 -18.56 1.05
C PHE A 245 -14.83 -19.52 0.24
N LEU A 246 -14.25 -20.29 -0.70
CA LEU A 246 -14.99 -21.23 -1.55
C LEU A 246 -15.64 -22.35 -0.74
N SER A 247 -14.92 -22.92 0.24
CA SER A 247 -15.43 -23.95 1.15
C SER A 247 -16.62 -23.44 1.97
N PHE A 248 -16.51 -22.23 2.50
CA PHE A 248 -17.59 -21.61 3.28
C PHE A 248 -18.80 -21.25 2.41
N TYR A 249 -18.56 -20.69 1.22
CA TYR A 249 -19.62 -20.33 0.28
C TYR A 249 -20.44 -21.55 -0.18
N ARG A 250 -19.77 -22.70 -0.40
CA ARG A 250 -20.43 -23.95 -0.77
C ARG A 250 -21.30 -24.53 0.36
N LYS A 251 -20.85 -24.44 1.62
CA LYS A 251 -21.53 -25.08 2.76
C LYS A 251 -22.64 -24.24 3.40
N ASN A 252 -22.50 -22.90 3.45
CA ASN A 252 -23.31 -22.07 4.36
C ASN A 252 -23.87 -20.77 3.72
N ALA A 253 -24.28 -20.82 2.45
CA ALA A 253 -24.74 -19.63 1.70
C ALA A 253 -25.89 -18.83 2.37
N ALA A 254 -26.65 -19.43 3.31
CA ALA A 254 -27.89 -18.86 3.84
C ALA A 254 -27.84 -18.31 5.28
N HIS A 255 -26.84 -18.62 6.12
CA HIS A 255 -26.97 -18.43 7.59
C HIS A 255 -26.29 -17.19 8.20
N SER A 256 -25.31 -16.54 7.55
CA SER A 256 -24.69 -15.31 8.10
C SER A 256 -24.28 -14.31 7.03
N LYS A 257 -25.14 -13.31 6.79
CA LYS A 257 -24.89 -12.24 5.81
C LYS A 257 -23.60 -11.45 6.10
N HIS A 258 -23.25 -11.24 7.37
CA HIS A 258 -22.06 -10.45 7.76
C HIS A 258 -20.76 -11.22 7.59
N LEU A 259 -20.71 -12.49 8.03
CA LEU A 259 -19.54 -13.35 7.83
C LEU A 259 -19.25 -13.51 6.33
N LEU A 260 -20.29 -13.68 5.52
CA LEU A 260 -20.17 -13.72 4.07
C LEU A 260 -19.59 -12.41 3.48
N LEU A 261 -19.94 -11.25 4.03
CA LEU A 261 -19.38 -9.97 3.58
C LEU A 261 -17.87 -9.86 3.86
N ASP A 262 -17.43 -10.31 5.04
CA ASP A 262 -16.01 -10.30 5.39
C ASP A 262 -15.20 -11.32 4.59
N LEU A 263 -15.75 -12.53 4.39
CA LEU A 263 -15.14 -13.53 3.52
C LEU A 263 -15.09 -13.08 2.04
N LYS A 264 -16.09 -12.33 1.55
CA LYS A 264 -16.03 -11.69 0.23
C LYS A 264 -14.92 -10.64 0.12
N LYS A 265 -14.57 -9.94 1.21
CA LYS A 265 -13.41 -9.02 1.21
C LYS A 265 -12.11 -9.82 1.10
N ILE A 266 -11.97 -10.92 1.85
CA ILE A 266 -10.80 -11.81 1.79
C ILE A 266 -10.66 -12.47 0.42
N ALA A 267 -11.76 -12.86 -0.22
CA ALA A 267 -11.75 -13.36 -1.60
C ALA A 267 -11.23 -12.28 -2.58
N ARG A 268 -11.65 -11.02 -2.42
CA ARG A 268 -11.13 -9.91 -3.23
C ARG A 268 -9.64 -9.69 -3.04
N PHE A 269 -9.14 -9.75 -1.81
CA PHE A 269 -7.70 -9.72 -1.52
C PHE A 269 -6.94 -10.74 -2.36
N SER A 270 -7.42 -11.98 -2.37
CA SER A 270 -6.81 -13.07 -3.13
C SER A 270 -6.86 -12.84 -4.65
N LEU A 271 -8.03 -12.42 -5.17
CA LEU A 271 -8.20 -12.17 -6.61
C LEU A 271 -7.32 -11.02 -7.13
N TYR A 272 -7.19 -9.93 -6.37
CA TYR A 272 -6.36 -8.78 -6.76
C TYR A 272 -4.87 -9.12 -6.61
N GLY A 273 -4.51 -9.95 -5.63
CA GLY A 273 -3.18 -10.54 -5.53
C GLY A 273 -2.80 -11.34 -6.77
N TYR A 274 -3.67 -12.27 -7.18
CA TYR A 274 -3.48 -13.04 -8.41
C TYR A 274 -3.41 -12.16 -9.65
N LEU A 275 -4.27 -11.15 -9.76
CA LEU A 275 -4.23 -10.22 -10.88
C LEU A 275 -2.87 -9.53 -10.99
N ALA A 276 -2.28 -9.11 -9.87
CA ALA A 276 -0.98 -8.48 -9.85
C ALA A 276 0.16 -9.46 -10.20
N ILE A 277 0.10 -10.71 -9.73
CA ILE A 277 1.06 -11.77 -10.13
C ILE A 277 0.97 -12.06 -11.62
N ILE A 278 -0.24 -12.27 -12.15
CA ILE A 278 -0.44 -12.53 -13.58
C ILE A 278 0.12 -11.37 -14.40
N PHE A 279 -0.14 -10.13 -13.96
CA PHE A 279 0.39 -8.95 -14.64
C PHE A 279 1.93 -8.92 -14.66
N THR A 280 2.61 -9.26 -13.56
CA THR A 280 4.08 -9.30 -13.53
C THR A 280 4.64 -10.42 -14.41
N LEU A 281 4.00 -11.59 -14.40
CA LEU A 281 4.41 -12.73 -15.22
C LEU A 281 4.17 -12.49 -16.72
N MET A 282 3.06 -11.83 -17.10
CA MET A 282 2.76 -11.48 -18.49
C MET A 282 3.81 -10.52 -19.08
N LEU A 283 4.30 -9.57 -18.28
CA LEU A 283 5.37 -8.66 -18.66
C LEU A 283 6.77 -9.28 -18.51
N ARG A 284 6.87 -10.54 -18.08
CA ARG A 284 8.11 -11.28 -17.82
C ARG A 284 9.06 -10.56 -16.86
N VAL A 285 8.49 -9.83 -15.89
CA VAL A 285 9.28 -9.13 -14.87
C VAL A 285 9.45 -10.03 -13.64
N PRO A 286 10.70 -10.38 -13.26
CA PRO A 286 10.96 -11.21 -12.10
C PRO A 286 10.53 -10.53 -10.79
N LEU A 287 10.14 -11.36 -9.82
CA LEU A 287 9.72 -10.90 -8.49
C LEU A 287 10.95 -10.52 -7.65
N SER A 288 10.90 -9.33 -7.07
CA SER A 288 11.83 -8.83 -6.05
C SER A 288 11.09 -8.49 -4.77
N GLY A 289 11.80 -8.20 -3.67
CA GLY A 289 11.17 -7.81 -2.41
C GLY A 289 10.28 -6.56 -2.56
N ILE A 290 10.70 -5.62 -3.40
CA ILE A 290 9.94 -4.39 -3.72
C ILE A 290 8.61 -4.74 -4.40
N LEU A 291 8.65 -5.64 -5.40
CA LEU A 291 7.47 -6.01 -6.17
C LEU A 291 6.49 -6.83 -5.31
N VAL A 292 6.99 -7.72 -4.45
CA VAL A 292 6.18 -8.42 -3.45
C VAL A 292 5.47 -7.42 -2.54
N GLY A 293 6.17 -6.41 -2.03
CA GLY A 293 5.56 -5.39 -1.19
C GLY A 293 4.50 -4.56 -1.91
N ALA A 294 4.70 -4.25 -3.19
CA ALA A 294 3.70 -3.57 -4.03
C ALA A 294 2.45 -4.44 -4.26
N ILE A 295 2.63 -5.73 -4.55
CA ILE A 295 1.54 -6.70 -4.73
C ILE A 295 0.72 -6.84 -3.44
N LEU A 296 1.39 -6.99 -2.29
CA LEU A 296 0.73 -7.08 -0.98
C LEU A 296 -0.06 -5.81 -0.66
N THR A 297 0.50 -4.64 -0.97
CA THR A 297 -0.18 -3.35 -0.78
C THR A 297 -1.44 -3.27 -1.66
N PHE A 298 -1.30 -3.56 -2.96
CA PHE A 298 -2.41 -3.54 -3.90
C PHE A 298 -3.54 -4.50 -3.51
N ALA A 299 -3.19 -5.74 -3.15
CA ALA A 299 -4.12 -6.73 -2.65
C ALA A 299 -4.80 -6.26 -1.35
N GLY A 300 -4.03 -5.72 -0.39
CA GLY A 300 -4.52 -5.20 0.88
C GLY A 300 -5.54 -4.07 0.73
N PHE A 301 -5.30 -3.12 -0.18
CA PHE A 301 -6.25 -2.03 -0.47
C PHE A 301 -7.50 -2.49 -1.21
N SER A 302 -7.49 -3.65 -1.89
CA SER A 302 -8.70 -4.21 -2.51
C SER A 302 -9.81 -4.55 -1.50
N MET A 303 -9.44 -4.80 -0.24
CA MET A 303 -10.40 -5.00 0.85
C MET A 303 -11.08 -3.70 1.28
N TYR A 304 -10.40 -2.57 1.13
CA TYR A 304 -10.90 -1.22 1.45
C TYR A 304 -11.75 -0.64 0.31
N ASN A 305 -12.87 -1.31 0.02
CA ASN A 305 -13.95 -0.93 -0.92
C ASN A 305 -13.54 -0.34 -2.30
N PHE A 306 -12.30 -0.60 -2.71
CA PHE A 306 -11.72 -0.29 -3.98
C PHE A 306 -12.29 -1.22 -5.07
N LYS A 307 -12.66 -0.64 -6.22
CA LYS A 307 -13.20 -1.38 -7.36
C LYS A 307 -12.26 -1.24 -8.54
N PHE A 308 -11.96 -2.36 -9.22
CA PHE A 308 -11.05 -2.44 -10.36
C PHE A 308 -11.34 -1.42 -11.45
N ARG A 309 -12.62 -1.18 -11.76
CA ARG A 309 -13.02 -0.19 -12.77
C ARG A 309 -12.48 1.22 -12.52
N TYR A 310 -12.24 1.61 -11.27
CA TYR A 310 -11.71 2.95 -10.94
C TYR A 310 -10.19 3.00 -10.99
N PHE A 311 -9.54 1.86 -10.79
CA PHE A 311 -8.10 1.68 -10.88
C PHE A 311 -7.59 1.55 -12.30
N PHE A 312 -8.36 0.86 -13.15
CA PHE A 312 -7.98 0.57 -14.52
C PHE A 312 -7.54 1.82 -15.29
N PHE A 313 -8.23 2.95 -15.11
CA PHE A 313 -7.92 4.18 -15.84
C PHE A 313 -6.62 4.86 -15.39
N PRO A 314 -6.37 5.10 -14.08
CA PRO A 314 -5.05 5.54 -13.61
C PRO A 314 -3.92 4.59 -14.04
N ALA A 315 -4.13 3.28 -13.93
CA ALA A 315 -3.16 2.27 -14.37
C ALA A 315 -2.88 2.36 -15.88
N LEU A 316 -3.92 2.53 -16.70
CA LEU A 316 -3.80 2.75 -18.14
C LEU A 316 -3.00 4.03 -18.43
N GLY A 317 -3.26 5.12 -17.71
CA GLY A 317 -2.50 6.37 -17.83
C GLY A 317 -1.02 6.18 -17.56
N VAL A 318 -0.68 5.46 -16.47
CA VAL A 318 0.72 5.12 -16.15
C VAL A 318 1.35 4.28 -17.26
N PHE A 319 0.64 3.26 -17.74
CA PHE A 319 1.12 2.36 -18.78
C PHE A 319 1.36 3.08 -20.11
N LEU A 320 0.46 3.98 -20.53
CA LEU A 320 0.65 4.79 -21.74
C LEU A 320 1.87 5.72 -21.61
N THR A 321 2.06 6.38 -20.46
CA THR A 321 3.26 7.18 -20.21
C THR A 321 4.52 6.31 -20.28
N ALA A 322 4.49 5.10 -19.73
CA ALA A 322 5.61 4.17 -19.79
C ALA A 322 5.93 3.72 -21.23
N LEU A 323 4.91 3.51 -22.07
CA LEU A 323 5.10 3.13 -23.47
C LEU A 323 5.64 4.29 -24.32
N PHE A 324 5.05 5.48 -24.22
CA PHE A 324 5.32 6.58 -25.15
C PHE A 324 6.44 7.52 -24.71
N LEU A 325 6.66 7.70 -23.41
CA LEU A 325 7.61 8.70 -22.90
C LEU A 325 8.88 8.08 -22.33
N TYR A 326 8.77 7.00 -21.55
CA TYR A 326 9.92 6.41 -20.85
C TYR A 326 10.45 5.13 -21.47
N GLN A 327 9.66 4.45 -22.30
CA GLN A 327 9.98 3.14 -22.90
C GLN A 327 10.37 2.06 -21.87
N ASP A 328 9.81 2.13 -20.65
CA ASP A 328 10.16 1.29 -19.49
C ASP A 328 9.02 0.38 -19.02
N ALA A 329 8.10 0.04 -19.92
CA ALA A 329 6.85 -0.64 -19.60
C ALA A 329 7.03 -1.97 -18.84
N ALA A 330 8.07 -2.74 -19.17
CA ALA A 330 8.39 -4.03 -18.56
C ALA A 330 9.53 -3.93 -17.52
N THR A 331 9.43 -2.97 -16.60
CA THR A 331 10.38 -2.82 -15.48
C THR A 331 9.69 -2.94 -14.12
N THR A 332 10.43 -3.39 -13.10
CA THR A 332 9.93 -3.46 -11.71
C THR A 332 9.39 -2.11 -11.25
N ASN A 333 10.12 -1.02 -11.53
CA ASN A 333 9.71 0.33 -11.16
C ASN A 333 8.36 0.70 -11.80
N ASN A 334 8.20 0.47 -13.11
CA ASN A 334 6.94 0.78 -13.77
C ASN A 334 5.76 -0.04 -13.22
N ILE A 335 5.94 -1.33 -12.96
CA ILE A 335 4.86 -2.16 -12.39
C ILE A 335 4.47 -1.68 -10.99
N VAL A 336 5.46 -1.32 -10.17
CA VAL A 336 5.21 -0.71 -8.85
C VAL A 336 4.36 0.55 -9.03
N ILE A 337 4.75 1.48 -9.91
CA ILE A 337 3.98 2.71 -10.17
C ILE A 337 2.55 2.38 -10.63
N ILE A 338 2.38 1.39 -11.52
CA ILE A 338 1.04 0.94 -11.97
C ILE A 338 0.21 0.46 -10.79
N LEU A 339 0.73 -0.43 -9.93
CA LEU A 339 -0.01 -0.96 -8.78
C LEU A 339 -0.38 0.15 -7.77
N PHE A 340 0.53 1.08 -7.53
CA PHE A 340 0.29 2.22 -6.64
C PHE A 340 -0.58 3.34 -7.27
N ALA A 341 -0.83 3.31 -8.58
CA ALA A 341 -1.81 4.21 -9.24
C ALA A 341 -3.23 4.02 -8.70
N SER A 342 -3.48 2.92 -7.99
CA SER A 342 -4.68 2.69 -7.17
C SER A 342 -5.00 3.87 -6.24
N THR A 343 -3.99 4.65 -5.81
CA THR A 343 -4.19 5.86 -5.02
C THR A 343 -5.11 6.90 -5.65
N LEU A 344 -5.17 6.95 -6.98
CA LEU A 344 -5.97 7.89 -7.77
C LEU A 344 -7.35 7.33 -8.15
N SER A 345 -7.71 6.14 -7.67
CA SER A 345 -9.04 5.58 -7.93
C SER A 345 -10.19 6.48 -7.48
N PRO A 346 -10.10 7.24 -6.35
CA PRO A 346 -11.13 8.23 -6.01
C PRO A 346 -11.27 9.33 -7.06
N MET A 347 -10.19 9.74 -7.73
CA MET A 347 -10.25 10.72 -8.83
C MET A 347 -11.08 10.17 -9.98
N THR A 348 -10.82 8.95 -10.42
CA THR A 348 -11.62 8.28 -11.45
C THR A 348 -13.09 8.16 -11.04
N ARG A 349 -13.34 7.76 -9.79
CA ARG A 349 -14.69 7.61 -9.25
C ARG A 349 -15.48 8.93 -9.26
N LYS A 350 -14.83 10.06 -8.95
CA LYS A 350 -15.49 11.36 -8.80
C LYS A 350 -15.58 12.14 -10.12
N TYR A 351 -14.55 12.07 -10.96
CA TYR A 351 -14.42 12.92 -12.15
C TYR A 351 -14.44 12.15 -13.47
N GLY A 352 -14.47 10.82 -13.42
CA GLY A 352 -14.65 9.95 -14.58
C GLY A 352 -13.35 9.39 -15.16
N LEU A 353 -13.52 8.67 -16.27
CA LEU A 353 -12.50 7.80 -16.86
C LEU A 353 -11.34 8.58 -17.48
N LEU A 354 -11.65 9.67 -18.20
CA LEU A 354 -10.64 10.52 -18.84
C LEU A 354 -9.73 11.17 -17.81
N THR A 355 -10.30 11.73 -16.74
CA THR A 355 -9.53 12.30 -15.63
C THR A 355 -8.73 11.24 -14.88
N GLY A 356 -9.25 10.02 -14.74
CA GLY A 356 -8.49 8.89 -14.21
C GLY A 356 -7.24 8.61 -15.04
N THR A 357 -7.38 8.55 -16.37
CA THR A 357 -6.27 8.27 -17.28
C THR A 357 -5.25 9.40 -17.31
N LEU A 358 -5.70 10.66 -17.42
CA LEU A 358 -4.81 11.83 -17.40
C LEU A 358 -4.07 11.97 -16.07
N SER A 359 -4.77 11.80 -14.94
CA SER A 359 -4.14 11.83 -13.62
C SER A 359 -3.11 10.70 -13.47
N GLY A 360 -3.38 9.50 -13.97
CA GLY A 360 -2.40 8.41 -14.03
C GLY A 360 -1.14 8.77 -14.82
N GLY A 361 -1.29 9.44 -15.97
CA GLY A 361 -0.16 9.90 -16.77
C GLY A 361 0.71 10.94 -16.06
N ILE A 362 0.08 11.96 -15.45
CA ILE A 362 0.77 12.99 -14.64
C ILE A 362 1.46 12.35 -13.42
N PHE A 363 0.77 11.45 -12.74
CA PHE A 363 1.29 10.72 -11.61
C PHE A 363 2.53 9.90 -11.96
N SER A 364 2.53 9.26 -13.13
CA SER A 364 3.66 8.50 -13.68
C SER A 364 4.91 9.38 -13.85
N LEU A 365 4.74 10.60 -14.36
CA LEU A 365 5.80 11.60 -14.54
C LEU A 365 6.33 12.09 -13.19
N ILE A 366 5.44 12.46 -12.27
CA ILE A 366 5.82 12.98 -10.96
C ILE A 366 6.56 11.90 -10.15
N THR A 367 6.03 10.68 -10.09
CA THR A 367 6.58 9.59 -9.26
C THR A 367 8.03 9.25 -9.61
N ARG A 368 8.38 9.24 -10.91
CA ARG A 368 9.74 8.97 -11.38
C ARG A 368 10.75 10.05 -10.99
N ASN A 369 10.28 11.27 -10.73
CA ASN A 369 11.15 12.42 -10.41
C ASN A 369 11.15 12.78 -8.92
N THR A 370 10.08 12.48 -8.18
CA THR A 370 9.98 12.81 -6.74
C THR A 370 10.94 12.03 -5.87
N GLN A 371 11.49 10.93 -6.37
CA GLN A 371 12.51 10.18 -5.67
C GLN A 371 13.78 11.01 -5.44
N TYR A 372 14.18 11.84 -6.42
CA TYR A 372 15.31 12.77 -6.26
C TYR A 372 15.02 13.86 -5.24
N LEU A 373 13.78 14.37 -5.19
CA LEU A 373 13.36 15.41 -4.25
C LEU A 373 13.43 14.94 -2.79
N THR A 374 13.17 13.67 -2.54
CA THR A 374 13.17 13.07 -1.19
C THR A 374 14.42 12.24 -0.90
N ALA A 375 15.43 12.26 -1.79
CA ALA A 375 16.61 11.37 -1.76
C ALA A 375 16.28 9.88 -1.56
N GLY A 376 15.10 9.44 -1.99
CA GLY A 376 14.63 8.07 -1.79
C GLY A 376 14.36 7.72 -0.32
N ILE A 377 14.15 8.68 0.56
CA ILE A 377 13.90 8.41 1.98
C ILE A 377 12.40 8.18 2.24
N ASN A 378 11.52 8.80 1.45
CA ASN A 378 10.08 8.56 1.56
C ASN A 378 9.70 7.24 0.88
N LEU A 379 9.43 6.20 1.68
CA LEU A 379 8.98 4.92 1.15
C LEU A 379 7.63 5.03 0.44
N TYR A 380 6.77 5.95 0.86
CA TYR A 380 5.47 6.18 0.24
C TYR A 380 5.54 7.27 -0.84
N ASN A 381 6.58 7.22 -1.68
CA ASN A 381 6.80 8.16 -2.78
C ASN A 381 5.58 8.25 -3.72
N CYS A 382 4.91 7.13 -3.99
CA CYS A 382 3.67 7.12 -4.77
C CYS A 382 2.52 7.88 -4.08
N GLY A 383 2.42 7.84 -2.74
CA GLY A 383 1.43 8.65 -2.04
C GLY A 383 1.73 10.15 -2.12
N PHE A 384 3.02 10.52 -2.14
CA PHE A 384 3.48 11.89 -2.37
C PHE A 384 3.14 12.39 -3.76
N ALA A 385 3.56 11.66 -4.79
CA ALA A 385 3.25 11.98 -6.17
C ALA A 385 1.73 12.01 -6.42
N GLY A 386 0.97 11.10 -5.80
CA GLY A 386 -0.50 11.06 -5.88
C GLY A 386 -1.14 12.32 -5.30
N GLY A 387 -0.66 12.82 -4.16
CA GLY A 387 -1.16 14.06 -3.56
C GLY A 387 -0.87 15.30 -4.42
N ILE A 388 0.35 15.42 -4.96
CA ILE A 388 0.70 16.49 -5.90
C ILE A 388 -0.19 16.42 -7.15
N THR A 389 -0.37 15.21 -7.71
CA THR A 389 -1.23 14.98 -8.88
C THR A 389 -2.66 15.43 -8.60
N VAL A 390 -3.18 15.11 -7.41
CA VAL A 390 -4.53 15.50 -7.00
C VAL A 390 -4.68 17.02 -6.93
N LEU A 391 -3.72 17.71 -6.31
CA LEU A 391 -3.75 19.18 -6.21
C LEU A 391 -3.64 19.84 -7.58
N LEU A 392 -2.73 19.37 -8.44
CA LEU A 392 -2.56 19.89 -9.79
C LEU A 392 -3.83 19.69 -10.62
N MET A 393 -4.41 18.49 -10.58
CA MET A 393 -5.66 18.21 -11.29
C MET A 393 -6.84 19.01 -10.77
N ASP A 394 -6.93 19.22 -9.46
CA ASP A 394 -7.98 20.07 -8.89
C ASP A 394 -7.80 21.55 -9.26
N PHE A 395 -6.56 22.06 -9.27
CA PHE A 395 -6.25 23.42 -9.73
C PHE A 395 -6.62 23.63 -11.19
N VAL A 396 -6.14 22.74 -12.07
CA VAL A 396 -6.43 22.77 -13.51
C VAL A 396 -7.95 22.79 -13.72
N ARG A 397 -8.65 21.89 -13.04
CA ARG A 397 -10.11 21.80 -13.07
C ARG A 397 -10.78 23.12 -12.66
N VAL A 398 -10.37 23.74 -11.54
CA VAL A 398 -10.94 25.00 -11.07
C VAL A 398 -10.73 26.14 -12.07
N GLN A 399 -9.55 26.24 -12.70
CA GLN A 399 -9.29 27.27 -13.70
C GLN A 399 -10.15 27.08 -14.96
N PHE A 400 -10.26 25.84 -15.46
CA PHE A 400 -11.14 25.54 -16.61
C PHE A 400 -12.61 25.83 -16.31
N TYR A 401 -13.05 25.66 -15.07
CA TYR A 401 -14.43 25.94 -14.64
C TYR A 401 -14.75 27.43 -14.46
N LYS A 402 -13.77 28.34 -14.51
CA LYS A 402 -14.05 29.79 -14.56
C LYS A 402 -14.74 30.19 -15.87
N ASN A 403 -14.46 29.48 -16.97
CA ASN A 403 -15.11 29.73 -18.25
C ASN A 403 -16.43 28.95 -18.34
N SER A 404 -17.56 29.68 -18.35
CA SER A 404 -18.91 29.09 -18.30
C SER A 404 -19.21 28.13 -19.46
N LYS A 405 -18.70 28.40 -20.66
CA LYS A 405 -18.88 27.51 -21.83
C LYS A 405 -18.11 26.19 -21.66
N LEU A 406 -16.85 26.27 -21.21
CA LEU A 406 -16.05 25.07 -20.93
C LEU A 406 -16.62 24.28 -19.75
N LYS A 407 -17.13 24.97 -18.72
CA LYS A 407 -17.83 24.33 -17.60
C LYS A 407 -18.98 23.47 -18.08
N VAL A 408 -19.88 24.03 -18.89
CA VAL A 408 -21.03 23.30 -19.45
C VAL A 408 -20.57 22.16 -20.36
N TYR A 409 -19.58 22.39 -21.22
CA TYR A 409 -19.01 21.36 -22.09
C TYR A 409 -18.44 20.18 -21.30
N PHE A 410 -17.51 20.42 -20.36
CA PHE A 410 -16.91 19.36 -19.55
C PHE A 410 -17.91 18.67 -18.63
N GLN A 411 -18.90 19.40 -18.11
CA GLN A 411 -19.97 18.79 -17.31
C GLN A 411 -20.87 17.89 -18.17
N SER A 412 -21.17 18.30 -19.41
CA SER A 412 -21.91 17.48 -20.37
C SER A 412 -21.11 16.24 -20.80
N LEU A 413 -19.81 16.39 -21.03
CA LEU A 413 -18.90 15.28 -21.35
C LEU A 413 -18.80 14.30 -20.18
N HIS A 414 -18.65 14.82 -18.95
CA HIS A 414 -18.62 14.01 -17.73
C HIS A 414 -19.93 13.22 -17.53
N LEU A 415 -21.09 13.85 -17.73
CA LEU A 415 -22.39 13.17 -17.65
C LEU A 415 -22.55 12.10 -18.74
N ARG A 416 -22.11 12.37 -19.98
CA ARG A 416 -22.08 11.35 -21.05
C ARG A 416 -21.18 10.18 -20.68
N ILE A 417 -19.98 10.45 -20.17
CA ILE A 417 -19.05 9.40 -19.71
C ILE A 417 -19.70 8.57 -18.61
N ILE A 418 -20.35 9.18 -17.61
CA ILE A 418 -21.06 8.44 -16.55
C ILE A 418 -22.18 7.58 -17.15
N HIS A 419 -22.93 8.10 -18.12
CA HIS A 419 -24.02 7.36 -18.76
C HIS A 419 -23.49 6.15 -19.54
N VAL A 420 -22.44 6.36 -20.35
CA VAL A 420 -21.76 5.30 -21.10
C VAL A 420 -21.15 4.26 -20.14
N GLU A 421 -20.51 4.70 -19.04
CA GLU A 421 -19.96 3.78 -18.03
C GLU A 421 -21.07 2.94 -17.39
N LYS A 422 -22.21 3.55 -17.02
CA LYS A 422 -23.36 2.81 -16.47
C LYS A 422 -23.89 1.79 -17.47
N GLN A 423 -24.04 2.16 -18.75
CA GLN A 423 -24.50 1.26 -19.80
C GLN A 423 -23.51 0.12 -20.07
N LEU A 424 -22.21 0.42 -20.11
CA LEU A 424 -21.17 -0.60 -20.27
C LEU A 424 -21.14 -1.53 -19.06
N ALA A 425 -21.28 -0.99 -17.85
CA ALA A 425 -21.33 -1.78 -16.63
C ALA A 425 -22.58 -2.68 -16.57
N THR A 426 -23.75 -2.19 -16.98
CA THR A 426 -24.96 -3.04 -17.05
C THR A 426 -24.83 -4.10 -18.14
N LYS A 427 -24.38 -3.74 -19.36
CA LYS A 427 -24.12 -4.72 -20.43
C LYS A 427 -23.08 -5.77 -20.03
N TRP A 428 -22.03 -5.36 -19.32
CA TRP A 428 -21.02 -6.28 -18.81
C TRP A 428 -21.60 -7.17 -17.71
N MET A 429 -22.38 -6.62 -16.77
CA MET A 429 -23.07 -7.40 -15.74
C MET A 429 -24.10 -8.38 -16.33
N GLU A 430 -24.79 -8.01 -17.41
CA GLU A 430 -25.69 -8.89 -18.15
C GLU A 430 -24.92 -10.00 -18.88
N LYS A 431 -23.83 -9.67 -19.57
CA LYS A 431 -22.97 -10.68 -20.23
C LYS A 431 -22.33 -11.64 -19.23
N VAL A 432 -21.77 -11.12 -18.15
CA VAL A 432 -21.17 -11.90 -17.06
C VAL A 432 -22.26 -12.69 -16.34
N GLY A 433 -23.43 -12.09 -16.08
CA GLY A 433 -24.61 -12.78 -15.55
C GLY A 433 -25.04 -13.95 -16.43
N MET A 434 -25.11 -13.77 -17.74
CA MET A 434 -25.42 -14.84 -18.70
C MET A 434 -24.33 -15.92 -18.78
N LEU A 435 -23.06 -15.57 -18.56
CA LEU A 435 -21.93 -16.51 -18.51
C LEU A 435 -21.89 -17.34 -17.21
N PHE A 436 -22.26 -16.75 -16.07
CA PHE A 436 -22.16 -17.40 -14.76
C PHE A 436 -23.49 -17.99 -14.24
N PHE A 437 -24.65 -17.53 -14.70
CA PHE A 437 -25.98 -18.01 -14.26
C PHE A 437 -26.69 -18.92 -15.27
N LYS A 438 -26.03 -19.34 -16.35
CA LYS A 438 -26.59 -20.33 -17.29
C LYS A 438 -26.74 -21.75 -16.71
N SER A 439 -26.40 -22.00 -15.44
CA SER A 439 -26.49 -23.33 -14.81
C SER A 439 -27.62 -23.54 -13.80
N LYS A 440 -28.67 -22.71 -13.79
CA LYS A 440 -29.80 -22.95 -12.86
C LYS A 440 -31.19 -22.60 -13.38
N ILE A 441 -31.47 -22.92 -14.64
CA ILE A 441 -32.85 -23.04 -15.14
C ILE A 441 -32.92 -24.27 -16.05
N THR A 442 -32.95 -25.44 -15.45
CA THR A 442 -33.45 -26.67 -16.10
C THR A 442 -34.34 -27.40 -15.10
N ARG A 443 -35.65 -27.26 -15.34
CA ARG A 443 -36.74 -28.20 -15.04
C ARG A 443 -36.86 -28.70 -13.60
N ASP A 444 -37.70 -28.02 -12.82
CA ASP A 444 -38.59 -28.64 -11.84
C ASP A 444 -39.89 -27.83 -11.89
N ASP A 445 -40.69 -28.10 -12.93
CA ASP A 445 -42.12 -27.75 -13.04
C ASP A 445 -42.60 -28.40 -14.34
N GLN A 446 -42.94 -29.69 -14.25
CA GLN A 446 -43.89 -30.46 -15.08
C GLN A 446 -43.63 -31.96 -14.90
N SER A 447 -44.24 -32.53 -13.85
CA SER A 447 -44.98 -33.80 -13.87
C SER A 447 -45.51 -34.09 -12.47
#